data_AF-A0A975C9Q3-F1
#
_entry.id   AF-A0A975C9Q3-F1
#
_cell.length_a   1.000
_cell.length_b   1.000
_cell.length_c   1.000
_cell.angle_alpha   90.00
_cell.angle_beta   90.00
_cell.angle_gamma   90.00
#
_symmetry.space_group_name_H-M   'P 1'
#
loop_
_entity.id
_entity.type
_entity.pdbx_description
1 polymer ?
#
loop_
_entity_poly.entity_id
_entity_poly.type
_entity_poly.pdbx_seq_one_letter_code
_entity_poly.pdbx_strand_id
1 'polypeptide(L)'
;MICSTVHINWWDAFYSGIGQIFFLQGAIAGILLFVGLFWAGWRIGLYAIAGNVIAVAGAFLLGGEHTLIDLGLYGYNAILTVIAVGIVFKEGNPPLAPVSAMIASFLTVPLIASVDTWLMPFGLSALTMPFVISTWFFVGARKVLRQL
;
A
#
# COMPACT_ATOMS: atom_id res chain seq x y z
N MET A 1 -27.91 5.77 -17.88
CA MET A 1 -26.59 6.19 -17.34
C MET A 1 -25.67 4.99 -17.55
N ILE A 2 -24.62 5.18 -18.35
CA ILE A 2 -23.99 4.14 -19.18
C ILE A 2 -23.31 3.09 -18.30
N CYS A 3 -23.68 1.82 -18.52
CA CYS A 3 -22.90 0.66 -18.10
C CYS A 3 -21.62 0.66 -18.93
N SER A 4 -20.61 1.41 -18.50
CA SER A 4 -19.25 1.22 -18.97
C SER A 4 -18.85 -0.18 -18.52
N THR A 5 -18.42 -1.04 -19.43
CA THR A 5 -17.70 -2.25 -19.04
C THR A 5 -16.41 -1.80 -18.34
N VAL A 6 -16.47 -1.63 -17.02
CA VAL A 6 -15.35 -1.15 -16.19
C VAL A 6 -14.32 -2.27 -16.13
N HIS A 7 -13.47 -2.30 -17.13
CA HIS A 7 -12.33 -3.19 -17.20
C HIS A 7 -11.22 -2.55 -16.36
N ILE A 8 -10.85 -3.20 -15.26
CA ILE A 8 -9.68 -2.77 -14.48
C ILE A 8 -8.45 -2.98 -15.36
N ASN A 9 -7.67 -1.92 -15.54
CA ASN A 9 -6.38 -1.99 -16.21
C ASN A 9 -5.35 -2.45 -15.18
N TRP A 10 -5.27 -3.76 -14.98
CA TRP A 10 -4.36 -4.38 -14.01
C TRP A 10 -2.90 -3.94 -14.16
N TRP A 11 -2.48 -3.64 -15.39
CA TRP A 11 -1.16 -3.08 -15.69
C TRP A 11 -0.97 -1.70 -15.06
N ASP A 12 -1.92 -0.80 -15.27
CA ASP A 12 -1.87 0.56 -14.73
C ASP A 12 -2.03 0.55 -13.21
N ALA A 13 -2.94 -0.28 -12.68
CA ALA A 13 -3.13 -0.45 -11.24
C ALA A 13 -1.84 -0.90 -10.54
N PHE A 14 -1.10 -1.83 -11.16
CA PHE A 14 0.15 -2.32 -10.61
C PHE A 14 1.28 -1.28 -10.66
N TYR A 15 1.54 -0.68 -11.83
CA TYR A 15 2.68 0.25 -11.96
C TYR A 15 2.42 1.63 -11.36
N SER A 16 1.18 2.13 -11.42
CA SER A 16 0.84 3.44 -10.86
C SER A 16 0.92 3.46 -9.35
N GLY A 17 0.72 2.31 -8.67
CA GLY A 17 0.76 2.21 -7.22
C GLY A 17 2.04 2.77 -6.58
N ILE A 18 3.21 2.49 -7.13
CA ILE A 18 4.47 3.04 -6.62
C ILE A 18 4.69 4.50 -7.03
N GLY A 19 4.20 4.89 -8.22
CA GLY A 19 4.23 6.28 -8.71
C GLY A 19 3.47 7.23 -7.80
N GLN A 20 2.33 6.80 -7.28
CA GLN A 20 1.48 7.59 -6.40
C GLN A 20 2.14 7.95 -5.06
N ILE A 21 3.23 7.29 -4.65
CA ILE A 21 4.04 7.72 -3.48
C ILE A 21 4.51 9.17 -3.65
N PHE A 22 4.83 9.57 -4.89
CA PHE A 22 5.26 10.92 -5.26
C PHE A 22 4.21 11.64 -6.11
N PHE A 23 2.97 11.14 -6.17
CA PHE A 23 1.89 11.64 -7.02
C PHE A 23 2.26 11.68 -8.52
N LEU A 24 3.12 10.75 -8.96
CA LEU A 24 3.49 10.59 -10.35
C LEU A 24 2.49 9.70 -11.07
N GLN A 25 1.99 10.18 -12.20
CA GLN A 25 1.08 9.42 -13.07
C GLN A 25 1.86 8.72 -14.18
N GLY A 26 1.40 7.52 -14.56
CA GLY A 26 1.91 6.76 -15.71
C GLY A 26 2.87 5.64 -15.35
N ALA A 27 2.77 4.54 -16.11
CA ALA A 27 3.51 3.31 -15.86
C ALA A 27 5.04 3.49 -15.90
N ILE A 28 5.56 4.38 -16.75
CA ILE A 28 7.01 4.61 -16.90
C ILE A 28 7.62 5.12 -15.58
N ALA A 29 6.98 6.09 -14.93
CA ALA A 29 7.43 6.60 -13.65
C ALA A 29 7.43 5.48 -12.59
N GLY A 30 6.37 4.67 -12.55
CA GLY A 30 6.27 3.52 -11.67
C GLY A 30 7.38 2.49 -11.88
N ILE A 31 7.68 2.14 -13.12
CA ILE A 31 8.76 1.22 -13.48
C ILE A 31 10.11 1.76 -13.04
N LEU A 32 10.40 3.04 -13.30
CA LEU A 32 11.66 3.67 -12.88
C LEU A 32 11.82 3.65 -11.36
N LEU A 33 10.75 3.91 -10.61
CA LEU A 33 10.77 3.81 -9.15
C LEU A 33 11.00 2.38 -8.67
N PHE A 34 10.35 1.38 -9.27
CA PHE A 34 10.62 -0.02 -8.94
C PHE A 34 12.08 -0.38 -9.19
N VAL A 35 12.64 0.00 -10.35
CA VAL A 35 14.07 -0.20 -10.66
C VAL A 35 14.95 0.46 -9.59
N GLY A 36 14.63 1.68 -9.18
CA GLY A 36 15.33 2.37 -8.07
C GLY A 36 15.25 1.61 -6.75
N LEU A 37 14.09 1.04 -6.40
CA LEU A 37 13.92 0.20 -5.21
C LEU A 37 14.74 -1.09 -5.28
N PHE A 38 14.75 -1.77 -6.42
CA PHE A 38 15.56 -2.98 -6.62
C PHE A 38 17.05 -2.67 -6.58
N TRP A 39 17.46 -1.51 -7.09
CA TRP A 39 18.83 -1.00 -6.99
C TRP A 39 19.23 -0.72 -5.54
N ALA A 40 18.35 -0.12 -4.75
CA ALA A 40 18.56 0.09 -3.32
C ALA A 40 18.63 -1.22 -2.53
N GLY A 41 17.89 -2.24 -2.97
CA GLY A 41 18.05 -3.61 -2.47
C GLY A 41 16.95 -4.54 -2.98
N TRP A 42 17.34 -5.73 -3.43
CA TRP A 42 16.40 -6.71 -4.01
C TRP A 42 15.23 -7.07 -3.08
N ARG A 43 15.49 -7.13 -1.77
CA ARG A 43 14.43 -7.37 -0.76
C ARG A 43 13.43 -6.22 -0.71
N ILE A 44 13.88 -4.97 -0.77
CA ILE A 44 12.99 -3.80 -0.74
C ILE A 44 12.04 -3.84 -1.93
N GLY A 45 12.57 -4.11 -3.13
CA GLY A 45 11.76 -4.28 -4.34
C GLY A 45 10.71 -5.39 -4.21
N LEU A 46 11.08 -6.57 -3.68
CA LEU A 46 10.13 -7.67 -3.47
C LEU A 46 9.03 -7.33 -2.46
N TYR A 47 9.38 -6.69 -1.34
CA TYR A 47 8.40 -6.24 -0.36
C TYR A 47 7.43 -5.23 -1.00
N ALA A 48 7.93 -4.27 -1.77
CA ALA A 48 7.10 -3.30 -2.47
C ALA A 48 6.11 -3.96 -3.43
N ILE A 49 6.58 -4.92 -4.25
CA ILE A 49 5.70 -5.69 -5.14
C ILE A 49 4.62 -6.42 -4.34
N ALA A 50 5.02 -7.14 -3.27
CA ALA A 50 4.09 -7.92 -2.47
C ALA A 50 3.03 -7.03 -1.80
N GLY A 51 3.42 -5.91 -1.19
CA GLY A 51 2.49 -4.97 -0.58
C GLY A 51 1.51 -4.38 -1.58
N ASN A 52 1.99 -4.03 -2.78
CA ASN A 52 1.13 -3.52 -3.85
C ASN A 52 0.10 -4.55 -4.32
N VAL A 53 0.55 -5.79 -4.58
CA VAL A 53 -0.35 -6.89 -4.98
C VAL A 53 -1.41 -7.15 -3.92
N ILE A 54 -1.01 -7.19 -2.65
CA ILE A 54 -1.94 -7.41 -1.53
C ILE A 54 -2.98 -6.29 -1.46
N ALA A 55 -2.57 -5.04 -1.69
CA ALA A 55 -3.48 -3.91 -1.65
C ALA A 55 -4.46 -3.89 -2.81
N VAL A 56 -3.97 -4.13 -4.03
CA VAL A 56 -4.82 -4.19 -5.24
C VAL A 56 -5.79 -5.36 -5.14
N ALA A 57 -5.32 -6.54 -4.75
CA ALA A 57 -6.17 -7.71 -4.53
C ALA A 57 -7.17 -7.47 -3.38
N GLY A 58 -6.71 -6.87 -2.28
CA GLY A 58 -7.55 -6.52 -1.14
C GLY A 58 -8.64 -5.52 -1.50
N ALA A 59 -8.30 -4.47 -2.25
CA ALA A 59 -9.25 -3.48 -2.72
C ALA A 59 -10.29 -4.13 -3.64
N PHE A 60 -9.87 -4.97 -4.58
CA PHE A 60 -10.78 -5.70 -5.45
C PHE A 60 -11.74 -6.60 -4.65
N LEU A 61 -11.22 -7.39 -3.70
CA LEU A 61 -12.01 -8.32 -2.89
C LEU A 61 -12.97 -7.61 -1.93
N LEU A 62 -12.61 -6.42 -1.45
CA LEU A 62 -13.44 -5.60 -0.56
C LEU A 62 -14.44 -4.70 -1.32
N GLY A 63 -14.48 -4.78 -2.65
CA GLY A 63 -15.38 -3.96 -3.48
C GLY A 63 -14.96 -2.49 -3.55
N GLY A 64 -13.65 -2.21 -3.47
CA GLY A 64 -13.08 -0.89 -3.65
C GLY A 64 -13.38 -0.31 -5.03
N GLU A 65 -13.33 1.02 -5.13
CA GLU A 65 -13.68 1.70 -6.37
C GLU A 65 -12.66 1.39 -7.48
N HIS A 66 -13.15 0.89 -8.62
CA HIS A 66 -12.29 0.47 -9.73
C HIS A 66 -11.41 1.62 -10.25
N THR A 67 -11.94 2.85 -10.30
CA THR A 67 -11.17 4.04 -10.70
C THR A 67 -9.95 4.26 -9.79
N LEU A 68 -10.13 4.09 -8.48
CA LEU A 68 -9.05 4.28 -7.50
C LEU A 68 -8.03 3.13 -7.57
N ILE A 69 -8.48 1.92 -7.92
CA ILE A 69 -7.60 0.78 -8.20
C ILE A 69 -6.73 1.06 -9.43
N ASP A 70 -7.34 1.50 -10.55
CA ASP A 70 -6.63 1.81 -11.79
C ASP A 70 -5.61 2.95 -11.62
N LEU A 71 -5.96 3.96 -10.82
CA LEU A 71 -5.06 5.06 -10.47
C LEU A 71 -3.92 4.66 -9.51
N GLY A 72 -3.97 3.44 -8.94
CA GLY A 72 -2.98 2.94 -7.99
C GLY A 72 -3.11 3.52 -6.58
N LEU A 73 -4.24 4.14 -6.24
CA LEU A 73 -4.43 4.88 -4.98
C LEU A 73 -4.55 3.97 -3.75
N TYR A 74 -4.89 2.69 -3.95
CA TYR A 74 -4.81 1.69 -2.87
C TYR A 74 -3.39 1.16 -2.65
N GLY A 75 -2.50 1.25 -3.65
CA GLY A 75 -1.19 0.60 -3.63
C GLY A 75 -0.10 1.33 -2.84
N TYR A 76 -0.01 2.66 -2.95
CA TYR A 76 1.13 3.42 -2.41
C TYR A 76 1.24 3.33 -0.89
N ASN A 77 0.12 3.46 -0.17
CA ASN A 77 0.09 3.34 1.30
C ASN A 77 0.54 1.95 1.76
N ALA A 78 0.15 0.90 1.02
CA ALA A 78 0.53 -0.47 1.31
C ALA A 78 2.02 -0.73 1.03
N ILE A 79 2.56 -0.21 -0.07
CA ILE A 79 3.99 -0.27 -0.39
C ILE A 79 4.84 0.39 0.71
N LEU A 80 4.46 1.60 1.15
CA LEU A 80 5.17 2.28 2.23
C LEU A 80 5.09 1.48 3.54
N THR A 81 3.91 0.95 3.86
CA THR A 81 3.69 0.19 5.10
C THR A 81 4.50 -1.10 5.13
N VAL A 82 4.47 -1.88 4.05
CA VAL A 82 5.15 -3.17 4.00
C VAL A 82 6.67 -3.01 4.10
N ILE A 83 7.22 -1.95 3.50
CA ILE A 83 8.65 -1.62 3.61
C ILE A 83 8.99 -1.14 5.02
N ALA A 84 8.17 -0.25 5.59
CA ALA A 84 8.41 0.29 6.93
C ALA A 84 8.37 -0.82 7.99
N VAL A 85 7.33 -1.64 7.98
CA VAL A 85 7.13 -2.73 8.94
C VAL A 85 8.08 -3.89 8.66
N GLY A 86 8.24 -4.30 7.39
CA GLY A 86 9.02 -5.48 7.01
C GLY A 86 10.53 -5.29 6.98
N ILE A 87 11.01 -4.06 6.77
CA ILE A 87 12.43 -3.77 6.55
C ILE A 87 12.94 -2.70 7.51
N VAL A 88 12.39 -1.48 7.46
CA VAL A 88 12.97 -0.31 8.15
C VAL A 88 12.93 -0.45 9.66
N PHE A 89 11.77 -0.80 10.21
CA PHE A 89 11.60 -0.95 11.65
C PHE A 89 11.88 -2.37 12.11
N LYS A 90 12.32 -3.28 11.25
CA LYS A 90 12.54 -4.68 11.61
C LYS A 90 13.59 -4.79 12.73
N GLU A 91 13.16 -5.25 13.90
CA GLU A 91 14.03 -5.47 15.05
C GLU A 91 14.30 -6.97 15.20
N GLY A 92 15.57 -7.38 15.05
CA GLY A 92 15.96 -8.80 15.04
C GLY A 92 15.45 -9.55 13.79
N ASN A 93 15.09 -10.81 13.97
CA ASN A 93 14.58 -11.66 12.88
C ASN A 93 13.40 -12.54 13.33
N PRO A 94 12.30 -11.96 13.86
CA PRO A 94 11.19 -12.76 14.33
C PRO A 94 10.52 -13.48 13.15
N PRO A 95 10.12 -14.75 13.31
CA PRO A 95 9.58 -15.58 12.22
C PRO A 95 8.31 -14.98 11.60
N LEU A 96 7.56 -14.18 12.37
CA LEU A 96 6.31 -13.54 11.96
C LEU A 96 6.50 -12.14 11.34
N ALA A 97 7.73 -11.63 11.21
CA ALA A 97 8.01 -10.32 10.62
C ALA A 97 7.41 -10.12 9.21
N PRO A 98 7.58 -11.04 8.23
CA PRO A 98 7.00 -10.84 6.90
C PRO A 98 5.47 -10.88 6.95
N VAL A 99 4.89 -11.80 7.72
CA VAL A 99 3.43 -11.93 7.84
C VAL A 99 2.82 -10.66 8.45
N SER A 100 3.39 -10.14 9.52
CA SER A 100 2.92 -8.89 10.13
C SER A 100 3.05 -7.68 9.18
N ALA A 101 4.10 -7.62 8.36
CA ALA A 101 4.22 -6.59 7.33
C ALA A 101 3.13 -6.69 6.26
N MET A 102 2.81 -7.90 5.80
CA MET A 102 1.74 -8.14 4.82
C MET A 102 0.35 -7.82 5.38
N ILE A 103 0.10 -8.14 6.64
CA ILE A 103 -1.17 -7.78 7.30
C ILE A 103 -1.24 -6.26 7.48
N ALA A 104 -0.14 -5.61 7.89
CA ALA A 104 -0.09 -4.16 8.01
C ALA A 104 -0.34 -3.46 6.68
N SER A 105 0.22 -3.96 5.58
CA SER A 105 -0.02 -3.40 4.25
C SER A 105 -1.47 -3.59 3.82
N PHE A 106 -2.07 -4.77 4.04
CA PHE A 106 -3.48 -5.01 3.77
C PHE A 106 -4.40 -4.06 4.56
N LEU A 107 -4.08 -3.80 5.84
CA LEU A 107 -4.86 -2.90 6.70
C LEU A 107 -5.00 -1.49 6.12
N THR A 108 -4.07 -1.05 5.26
CA THR A 108 -4.18 0.27 4.61
C THR A 108 -5.37 0.39 3.66
N VAL A 109 -5.88 -0.72 3.11
CA VAL A 109 -6.99 -0.74 2.15
C VAL A 109 -8.32 -0.27 2.77
N PRO A 110 -8.81 -0.83 3.89
CA PRO A 110 -9.99 -0.27 4.56
C PRO A 110 -9.70 1.09 5.21
N LEU A 111 -8.45 1.35 5.62
CA LEU A 111 -8.07 2.64 6.23
C LEU A 111 -8.17 3.80 5.25
N ILE A 112 -7.75 3.65 3.98
CA ILE A 112 -7.87 4.75 3.00
C ILE A 112 -9.34 5.16 2.83
N ALA A 113 -10.25 4.20 2.67
CA ALA A 113 -11.68 4.49 2.56
C ALA A 113 -12.26 5.16 3.83
N SER A 114 -11.81 4.69 5.00
CA SER A 114 -12.27 5.22 6.29
C SER A 114 -11.78 6.66 6.53
N VAL A 115 -10.50 6.92 6.24
CA VAL A 115 -9.89 8.25 6.43
C VAL A 115 -10.42 9.23 5.38
N ASP A 116 -10.55 8.83 4.11
CA ASP A 116 -11.15 9.71 3.08
C ASP A 116 -12.59 10.09 3.44
N THR A 117 -13.40 9.13 3.91
CA THR A 117 -14.78 9.41 4.35
C THR A 117 -14.81 10.39 5.51
N TRP A 118 -13.88 10.25 6.47
CA TRP A 118 -13.79 11.15 7.63
C TRP A 118 -13.33 12.57 7.25
N LEU A 119 -12.47 12.69 6.23
CA LEU A 119 -11.94 13.96 5.74
C LEU A 119 -12.84 14.66 4.72
N MET A 120 -13.82 13.96 4.16
CA MET A 120 -14.75 14.48 3.17
C MET A 120 -15.42 15.83 3.56
N PRO A 121 -15.88 16.05 4.81
CA PRO A 121 -16.47 17.33 5.22
C PRO A 121 -15.52 18.53 5.14
N PHE A 122 -14.20 18.27 5.14
CA PHE A 122 -13.15 19.28 5.07
C PHE A 122 -12.59 19.45 3.65
N GLY A 123 -13.04 18.64 2.69
CA GLY A 123 -12.52 18.64 1.31
C GLY A 123 -11.06 18.17 1.21
N LEU A 124 -10.60 17.37 2.17
CA LEU A 124 -9.22 16.86 2.22
C LEU A 124 -9.17 15.39 1.79
N SER A 125 -8.03 14.97 1.23
CA SER A 125 -7.72 13.56 0.96
C SER A 125 -6.86 12.96 2.07
N ALA A 126 -6.97 11.65 2.28
CA ALA A 126 -6.23 10.88 3.26
C ALA A 126 -4.71 10.85 3.02
N LEU A 127 -4.25 11.06 1.78
CA LEU A 127 -2.82 11.02 1.42
C LEU A 127 -2.13 9.78 2.04
N THR A 128 -1.00 9.97 2.73
CA THR A 128 -0.25 8.91 3.38
C THR A 128 -0.69 8.61 4.83
N MET A 129 -1.84 9.13 5.29
CA MET A 129 -2.34 8.84 6.64
C MET A 129 -2.59 7.33 6.89
N PRO A 130 -3.16 6.55 5.95
CA PRO A 130 -3.34 5.11 6.14
C PRO A 130 -2.02 4.38 6.41
N PHE A 131 -0.96 4.76 5.69
CA PHE A 131 0.40 4.26 5.93
C PHE A 131 0.87 4.53 7.36
N VAL A 132 0.75 5.79 7.82
CA VAL A 132 1.22 6.20 9.15
C VAL A 132 0.46 5.46 10.24
N ILE A 133 -0.87 5.43 10.16
CA ILE A 133 -1.75 4.79 11.15
C ILE A 133 -1.44 3.29 11.22
N SER A 134 -1.39 2.60 10.08
CA SER A 134 -1.10 1.16 10.04
C SER A 134 0.30 0.84 10.59
N THR A 135 1.31 1.62 10.17
CA THR A 135 2.69 1.42 10.63
C THR A 135 2.80 1.64 12.14
N TRP A 136 2.19 2.69 12.69
CA TRP A 136 2.19 2.94 14.14
C TRP A 136 1.49 1.85 14.93
N PHE A 137 0.36 1.35 14.43
CA PHE A 137 -0.34 0.25 15.07
C PHE A 137 0.57 -0.98 15.20
N PHE A 138 1.20 -1.39 14.09
CA PHE A 138 2.08 -2.57 14.10
C PHE A 138 3.39 -2.34 14.83
N VAL A 139 4.02 -1.18 14.70
CA VAL A 139 5.27 -0.87 15.42
C VAL A 139 5.02 -0.72 16.92
N GLY A 140 3.90 -0.10 17.32
CA GLY A 140 3.49 0.00 18.73
C GLY A 140 3.13 -1.36 19.34
N ALA A 141 2.36 -2.17 18.60
CA ALA A 141 1.97 -3.51 19.03
C ALA A 141 3.15 -4.48 19.19
N ARG A 142 4.31 -4.20 18.58
CA ARG A 142 5.51 -5.04 18.75
C ARG A 142 5.96 -5.17 20.19
N LYS A 143 5.78 -4.16 21.04
CA LYS A 143 6.11 -4.30 22.48
C LYS A 143 5.32 -5.43 23.14
N VAL A 144 4.11 -5.69 22.66
CA VAL A 144 3.23 -6.77 23.13
C VAL A 144 3.55 -8.08 22.40
N LEU A 145 3.73 -8.04 21.07
CA LEU A 145 3.99 -9.23 20.24
C LEU A 145 5.39 -9.84 20.47
N ARG A 146 6.38 -9.08 20.94
CA ARG A 146 7.73 -9.61 21.24
C ARG A 146 7.76 -10.55 22.45
N GLN A 147 6.63 -10.69 23.17
CA GLN A 147 6.46 -11.60 24.30
C GLN A 147 5.84 -12.96 23.91
N LEU A 148 5.47 -13.14 22.63
CA LEU A 148 4.99 -14.40 22.05
C LEU A 148 6.09 -15.00 21.16
#